data_AF-A0A0Q4GWX4-F1
#
_entry.id   AF-A0A0Q4GWX4-F1
#
_cell.length_a   1.000
_cell.length_b   1.000
_cell.length_c   1.000
_cell.angle_alpha   90.00
_cell.angle_beta   90.00
_cell.angle_gamma   90.00
#
_symmetry.space_group_name_H-M   'P 1'
#
loop_
_entity.id
_entity.type
_entity.pdbx_description
1 polymer ?
#
loop_
_entity_poly.entity_id
_entity_poly.type
_entity_poly.pdbx_seq_one_letter_code
_entity_poly.pdbx_strand_id
1 'polypeptide(L)' 'MNKNHWLFGAHLSIHADEQKTAGTYDMVEGTMQRGMETPMHEHTKYSEHVYTLEGEITIYTSMEIVV' A
#
# COMPACT_ATOMS: atom_id res chain seq x y z
N MET A 1 14.33 -12.07 6.75
CA MET A 1 12.97 -12.62 6.55
C MET A 1 12.04 -11.44 6.52
N ASN A 2 11.14 -11.34 5.55
CA ASN A 2 10.19 -10.23 5.48
C ASN A 2 9.25 -10.26 6.68
N LYS A 3 8.80 -9.07 7.12
CA LYS A 3 7.78 -8.95 8.16
C LYS A 3 6.42 -9.00 7.50
N ASN A 4 5.56 -9.93 7.91
CA ASN A 4 4.23 -10.10 7.34
C ASN A 4 3.16 -9.65 8.32
N HIS A 5 2.14 -8.95 7.80
CA HIS A 5 1.07 -8.36 8.58
C HIS A 5 -0.28 -8.54 7.87
N TRP A 6 -1.35 -8.58 8.66
CA TRP A 6 -2.72 -8.51 8.14
C TRP A 6 -3.30 -7.14 8.49
N LEU A 7 -3.81 -6.42 7.49
CA LEU A 7 -4.41 -5.10 7.66
C LEU A 7 -5.60 -4.95 6.71
N PHE A 8 -6.76 -4.57 7.25
CA PHE A 8 -8.02 -4.44 6.48
C PHE A 8 -8.36 -5.66 5.60
N GLY A 9 -7.94 -6.86 6.00
CA GLY A 9 -8.14 -8.09 5.24
C GLY A 9 -7.12 -8.35 4.13
N ALA A 10 -6.17 -7.43 3.89
CA ALA A 10 -5.00 -7.67 3.03
C ALA A 10 -3.87 -8.35 3.79
N HIS A 11 -3.14 -9.20 3.09
CA HIS A 11 -1.85 -9.72 3.55
C HIS A 11 -0.74 -8.82 3.01
N LEU A 12 0.05 -8.22 3.89
CA LEU A 12 1.13 -7.31 3.56
C LEU A 12 2.49 -7.92 3.93
N SER A 13 3.45 -7.84 3.02
CA SER A 13 4.86 -8.21 3.25
C SER A 13 5.74 -6.97 3.15
N ILE A 14 6.46 -6.65 4.24
CA ILE A 14 7.42 -5.54 4.28
C ILE A 14 8.78 -6.05 3.80
N HIS A 15 9.19 -5.58 2.62
CA HIS A 15 10.47 -5.91 1.98
C HIS A 15 11.60 -4.97 2.42
N ALA A 16 11.27 -3.72 2.73
CA ALA A 16 12.17 -2.73 3.31
C ALA A 16 11.40 -1.79 4.24
N ASP A 17 11.97 -1.56 5.42
CA ASP A 17 11.46 -0.61 6.41
C ASP A 17 12.50 0.50 6.68
N GLU A 18 12.14 1.47 7.52
CA GLU A 18 13.01 2.58 7.93
C GLU A 18 14.42 2.15 8.37
N GLN A 19 14.55 0.99 9.04
CA GLN A 19 15.85 0.52 9.55
C GLN A 19 16.76 0.12 8.38
N LYS A 20 16.18 -0.47 7.34
CA LYS A 20 16.91 -0.88 6.13
C LYS A 20 17.17 0.28 5.17
N THR A 21 16.30 1.28 5.14
CA THR A 21 16.35 2.39 4.16
C THR A 21 16.85 3.71 4.75
N ALA A 22 17.28 3.72 6.01
CA ALA A 22 17.61 4.92 6.77
C ALA A 22 16.46 5.96 6.75
N GLY A 23 15.22 5.48 6.80
CA GLY A 23 14.00 6.29 6.84
C GLY A 23 13.65 7.01 5.54
N THR A 24 14.23 6.62 4.40
CA THR A 24 13.96 7.28 3.11
C THR A 24 12.68 6.80 2.44
N TYR A 25 12.33 5.52 2.59
CA TYR A 25 11.08 4.92 2.10
C TYR A 25 10.82 3.59 2.78
N ASP A 26 9.59 3.09 2.66
CA ASP A 26 9.22 1.70 2.93
C ASP A 26 8.82 1.03 1.61
N MET A 27 9.08 -0.28 1.51
CA MET A 27 8.65 -1.09 0.38
C MET A 27 7.74 -2.21 0.88
N VAL A 28 6.47 -2.15 0.48
CA VAL A 28 5.43 -3.08 0.92
C VAL A 28 4.78 -3.72 -0.30
N GLU A 29 4.64 -5.03 -0.26
CA GLU A 29 3.84 -5.79 -1.22
C GLU A 29 2.56 -6.25 -0.54
N GLY A 30 1.41 -6.01 -1.17
CA GLY A 30 0.11 -6.38 -0.63
C GLY A 30 -0.66 -7.32 -1.54
N THR A 31 -1.23 -8.37 -0.97
CA THR A 31 -2.24 -9.19 -1.63
C THR A 31 -3.62 -8.81 -1.10
N MET A 32 -4.47 -8.30 -1.99
CA MET A 32 -5.82 -7.82 -1.68
C MET A 32 -6.86 -8.74 -2.32
N GLN A 33 -7.98 -8.98 -1.63
CA GLN A 33 -9.10 -9.70 -2.24
C GLN A 33 -9.97 -8.75 -3.06
N ARG A 34 -10.65 -9.29 -4.09
CA ARG A 34 -11.61 -8.53 -4.89
C ARG A 34 -12.68 -7.90 -3.97
N GLY A 35 -12.95 -6.61 -4.17
CA GLY A 35 -13.95 -5.87 -3.40
C GLY A 35 -13.46 -5.39 -2.03
N MET A 36 -12.19 -5.62 -1.69
CA MET A 36 -11.57 -5.01 -0.53
C MET A 36 -11.34 -3.52 -0.79
N GLU A 37 -11.59 -2.69 0.22
CA GLU A 37 -11.37 -1.25 0.17
C GLU A 37 -10.66 -0.80 1.45
N THR A 38 -9.87 0.27 1.32
CA THR A 38 -9.37 1.01 2.49
C THR A 38 -10.27 2.22 2.72
N PRO A 39 -10.48 2.66 3.98
CA PRO A 39 -11.20 3.90 4.25
C PRO A 39 -10.50 5.09 3.55
N MET A 40 -11.28 6.07 3.08
CA MET A 40 -10.72 7.31 2.55
C MET A 40 -9.86 8.01 3.63
N HIS A 41 -8.60 8.30 3.30
CA HIS A 41 -7.65 8.92 4.22
C HIS A 41 -6.58 9.74 3.48
N GLU A 42 -5.84 10.57 4.24
CA GLU A 42 -4.82 11.47 3.72
C GLU A 42 -3.51 11.30 4.50
N HIS A 43 -2.39 11.28 3.78
CA HIS A 43 -1.05 11.26 4.37
C HIS A 43 -0.47 12.67 4.33
N THR A 44 -0.17 13.26 5.49
CA THR A 44 0.32 14.66 5.57
C THR A 44 1.85 14.79 5.58
N LYS A 45 2.57 13.67 5.73
CA LYS A 45 4.04 13.63 5.87
C LYS A 45 4.72 12.65 4.92
N TYR A 46 3.94 11.85 4.20
CA TYR A 46 4.41 10.77 3.36
C TYR A 46 3.69 10.85 2.03
N SER A 47 4.38 10.47 0.96
CA SER A 47 3.77 10.26 -0.35
C SER A 47 3.64 8.76 -0.58
N GLU A 48 2.44 8.31 -0.89
CA GLU A 48 2.18 6.92 -1.25
C GLU A 48 2.27 6.73 -2.76
N HIS A 49 2.95 5.68 -3.19
CA HIS A 49 3.00 5.27 -4.59
C HIS A 49 2.51 3.82 -4.68
N VAL A 50 1.57 3.58 -5.58
CA VAL A 50 0.97 2.26 -5.79
C VAL A 50 1.34 1.76 -7.18
N TYR A 51 1.79 0.51 -7.26
CA TYR A 51 2.10 -0.16 -8.51
C TYR A 51 1.46 -1.56 -8.51
N THR A 52 0.61 -1.83 -9.50
CA THR A 52 -0.08 -3.10 -9.64
C THR A 52 0.82 -4.14 -10.30
N LEU A 53 1.14 -5.22 -9.58
CA LEU A 53 1.91 -6.34 -10.12
C LEU A 53 1.02 -7.33 -10.90
N GLU A 54 -0.17 -7.61 -10.38
CA GLU A 54 -1.15 -8.53 -10.96
C GLU A 54 -2.57 -8.05 -10.64
N GLY A 55 -3.50 -8.22 -11.59
CA GLY A 55 -4.89 -7.80 -11.44
C GLY A 55 -5.10 -6.31 -11.74
N GLU A 56 -6.06 -5.71 -11.06
CA GLU A 56 -6.48 -4.31 -11.25
C GLU A 56 -6.79 -3.69 -9.89
N ILE A 57 -6.52 -2.39 -9.75
CA ILE A 57 -6.88 -1.60 -8.57
C ILE A 57 -7.47 -0.28 -9.04
N THR A 58 -8.52 0.21 -8.38
CA THR A 58 -9.05 1.55 -8.60
C THR A 58 -8.69 2.43 -7.42
N ILE A 59 -8.04 3.55 -7.68
CA ILE A 59 -7.67 4.56 -6.68
C ILE A 59 -8.63 5.73 -6.80
N TYR A 60 -9.35 6.00 -5.72
CA TYR A 60 -10.22 7.16 -5.59
C TYR A 60 -9.47 8.28 -4.88
N THR A 61 -9.42 9.46 -5.48
CA THR A 61 -8.89 10.68 -4.86
C THR A 61 -9.98 11.75 -4.80
N SER A 62 -9.71 12.86 -4.13
CA SER A 62 -10.64 14.00 -4.10
C SER A 62 -10.82 14.68 -5.46
N MET A 63 -9.88 14.50 -6.39
CA MET A 63 -9.87 15.16 -7.70
C MET A 63 -10.28 14.23 -8.84
N GLU A 64 -9.91 12.95 -8.75
CA GLU A 64 -10.09 11.99 -9.83
C GLU A 64 -10.15 10.53 -9.35
N ILE A 65 -10.55 9.65 -10.27
CA ILE A 65 -10.53 8.20 -10.12
C ILE A 65 -9.50 7.66 -11.12
N VAL A 66 -8.51 6.93 -10.61
CA VAL A 66 -7.46 6.27 -11.41
C VAL A 66 -7.74 4.77 -11.42
N VAL A 67 -7.73 4.16 -12.61
CA VAL A 67 -7.94 2.71 -12.82
C VAL A 67 -6.69 2.10 -13.42
#